data_AF-A0A947FXB6-F1
#
_entry.id   AF-A0A947FXB6-F1
#
_cell.length_a   1.000
_cell.length_b   1.000
_cell.length_c   1.000
_cell.angle_alpha   90.00
_cell.angle_beta   90.00
_cell.angle_gamma   90.00
#
_symmetry.space_group_name_H-M   'P 1'
#
loop_
_entity.id
_entity.type
_entity.pdbx_description
1 polymer ?
#
loop_
_entity_poly.entity_id
_entity_poly.type
_entity_poly.pdbx_seq_one_letter_code
_entity_poly.pdbx_strand_id
1 'polypeptide(L)'
;GRAIDGRLSGTHIIRSGLEYMAALADWYVETTMGRTVADLAEADGDPLVPPGDALRTVGFFQIGGGIAGDFPICVVPMIHQDLKRPCPFWGYFCQISDSTTSYGSYSGAIPSEKITWGKLDVDTPMFVIESDATIVAPLIFAALLDW
;
A
#
# COMPACT_ATOMS: atom_id res chain seq x y z
N GLY A 1 -1.83 13.11 -28.94
CA GLY A 1 -0.81 14.14 -28.68
C GLY A 1 -1.42 15.52 -28.48
N ARG A 2 -2.04 15.80 -27.33
CA ARG A 2 -2.48 17.14 -26.92
C ARG A 2 -1.91 17.59 -25.56
N ALA A 3 -1.03 16.78 -24.97
CA ALA A 3 -0.30 17.10 -23.73
C ALA A 3 1.09 17.71 -24.00
N ILE A 4 1.64 17.51 -25.22
CA ILE A 4 2.97 17.99 -25.62
C ILE A 4 2.95 19.45 -26.11
N ASP A 5 1.76 20.00 -26.38
CA ASP A 5 1.60 21.31 -27.05
C ASP A 5 1.56 22.51 -26.07
N GLY A 6 1.96 22.31 -24.80
CA GLY A 6 2.20 23.38 -23.83
C GLY A 6 1.01 24.27 -23.44
N ARG A 7 -0.20 23.99 -23.92
CA ARG A 7 -1.40 24.85 -23.72
C ARG A 7 -2.17 24.61 -22.41
N LEU A 8 -1.66 23.78 -21.51
CA LEU A 8 -2.16 23.68 -20.14
C LEU A 8 -1.19 24.41 -19.22
N SER A 9 -1.44 25.71 -19.02
CA SER A 9 -0.71 26.53 -18.04
C SER A 9 -1.21 26.18 -16.63
N GLY A 10 -0.66 25.11 -16.07
CA GLY A 10 -0.95 24.71 -14.69
C GLY A 10 -0.67 23.23 -14.43
N THR A 11 0.60 22.87 -14.26
CA THR A 11 0.99 21.56 -13.70
C THR A 11 0.52 21.36 -12.25
N HIS A 12 -0.13 22.37 -11.64
CA HIS A 12 -0.69 22.36 -10.28
C HIS A 12 -2.14 21.84 -10.18
N ILE A 13 -2.78 21.44 -11.28
CA ILE A 13 -4.15 20.88 -11.25
C ILE A 13 -4.16 19.42 -10.75
N ILE A 14 -3.02 18.75 -10.84
CA ILE A 14 -2.82 17.38 -10.35
C ILE A 14 -1.82 17.48 -9.19
N ARG A 15 -2.21 17.00 -8.00
CA ARG A 15 -1.26 16.87 -6.88
C ARG A 15 -0.06 16.03 -7.35
N SER A 16 1.14 16.45 -7.00
CA SER A 16 2.33 15.69 -7.37
C SER A 16 2.32 14.32 -6.71
N GLY A 17 2.99 13.33 -7.33
CA GLY A 17 3.14 12.02 -6.70
C GLY A 17 3.73 12.10 -5.29
N LEU A 18 4.64 13.06 -5.05
CA LEU A 18 5.22 13.28 -3.73
C LEU A 18 4.18 13.75 -2.69
N GLU A 19 3.30 14.68 -3.07
CA GLU A 19 2.22 15.16 -2.19
C GLU A 19 1.22 14.05 -1.84
N TYR A 20 0.90 13.18 -2.81
CA TYR A 20 0.04 12.03 -2.56
C TYR A 20 0.73 11.02 -1.62
N MET A 21 2.03 10.80 -1.78
CA MET A 21 2.80 9.90 -0.92
C MET A 21 2.82 10.40 0.51
N ALA A 22 3.15 11.67 0.69
CA ALA A 22 3.22 12.30 2.01
C ALA A 22 1.86 12.26 2.72
N ALA A 23 0.78 12.62 2.01
CA ALA A 23 -0.56 12.57 2.56
C ALA A 23 -1.00 11.14 2.94
N LEU A 24 -0.63 10.14 2.13
CA LEU A 24 -0.97 8.74 2.43
C LEU A 24 -0.16 8.20 3.61
N ALA A 25 1.11 8.57 3.73
CA ALA A 25 1.96 8.20 4.85
C ALA A 25 1.46 8.82 6.16
N ASP A 26 1.14 10.12 6.16
CA ASP A 26 0.55 10.80 7.32
C ASP A 26 -0.78 10.17 7.73
N TRP A 27 -1.68 9.93 6.77
CA TRP A 27 -2.95 9.26 7.04
C TRP A 27 -2.75 7.85 7.64
N TYR A 28 -1.77 7.10 7.14
CA TYR A 28 -1.49 5.75 7.62
C TYR A 28 -1.01 5.78 9.08
N VAL A 29 -0.04 6.64 9.42
CA VAL A 29 0.46 6.79 10.79
C VAL A 29 -0.62 7.35 11.72
N GLU A 30 -1.42 8.29 11.27
CA GLU A 30 -2.53 8.84 12.06
C GLU A 30 -3.56 7.76 12.38
N THR A 31 -3.93 6.96 11.38
CA THR A 31 -4.91 5.88 11.54
C THR A 31 -4.41 4.78 12.47
N THR A 32 -3.14 4.38 12.32
CA THR A 32 -2.56 3.23 13.03
C THR A 32 -1.95 3.60 14.38
N MET A 33 -1.52 4.83 14.59
CA MET A 33 -0.76 5.27 15.77
C MET A 33 -1.25 6.57 16.41
N GLY A 34 -2.20 7.30 15.78
CA GLY A 34 -2.74 8.55 16.32
C GLY A 34 -1.74 9.70 16.32
N ARG A 35 -0.75 9.66 15.42
CA ARG A 35 0.35 10.63 15.29
C ARG A 35 0.57 10.99 13.82
N THR A 36 1.31 12.06 13.54
CA THR A 36 1.78 12.32 12.18
C THR A 36 3.12 11.62 11.92
N VAL A 37 3.52 11.46 10.65
CA VAL A 37 4.85 10.92 10.33
C VAL A 37 5.93 11.79 10.99
N ALA A 38 5.74 13.11 11.00
CA ALA A 38 6.67 14.08 11.59
C ALA A 38 6.91 13.90 13.09
N ASP A 39 5.93 13.37 13.83
CA ASP A 39 6.01 13.16 15.29
C ASP A 39 6.71 11.84 15.67
N LEU A 40 7.03 10.98 14.70
CA LEU A 40 7.75 9.75 14.93
C LEU A 40 9.25 10.03 15.05
N ALA A 41 9.84 9.60 16.16
CA ALA A 41 11.28 9.61 16.32
C ALA A 41 11.92 8.56 15.40
N GLU A 42 13.11 8.87 14.89
CA GLU A 42 13.95 7.86 14.25
C GLU A 42 14.31 6.77 15.26
N ALA A 43 14.25 5.51 14.83
CA ALA A 43 14.61 4.36 15.62
C ALA A 43 15.79 3.63 14.95
N ASP A 44 16.83 3.34 15.73
CA ASP A 44 17.92 2.46 15.30
C ASP A 44 17.51 1.00 15.54
N GLY A 45 17.31 0.22 14.47
CA GLY A 45 16.98 -1.21 14.55
C GLY A 45 15.83 -1.63 13.64
N ASP A 46 15.32 -2.85 13.83
CA ASP A 46 14.13 -3.35 13.13
C ASP A 46 12.91 -2.50 13.56
N PRO A 47 12.32 -1.67 12.67
CA PRO A 47 11.35 -0.64 13.06
C PRO A 47 9.93 -1.18 13.30
N LEU A 48 9.80 -2.49 13.49
CA LEU A 48 8.55 -3.18 13.73
C LEU A 48 7.85 -2.65 14.99
N VAL A 49 6.73 -1.96 14.81
CA VAL A 49 5.77 -1.74 15.91
C VAL A 49 4.98 -3.04 16.08
N PRO A 50 5.10 -3.74 17.23
CA PRO A 50 4.31 -4.94 17.47
C PRO A 50 2.81 -4.64 17.30
N PRO A 51 2.00 -5.56 16.77
CA PRO A 51 0.57 -5.34 16.56
C PRO A 51 -0.20 -4.88 17.80
N GLY A 52 0.31 -5.19 19.00
CA GLY A 52 -0.28 -4.76 20.29
C GLY A 52 -0.08 -3.28 20.63
N ASP A 53 0.86 -2.60 19.97
CA ASP A 53 1.16 -1.18 20.19
C ASP A 53 0.47 -0.27 19.14
N ALA A 54 -0.15 -0.86 18.12
CA ALA A 54 -0.96 -0.14 17.13
C ALA A 54 -2.35 0.16 17.69
N LEU A 55 -2.85 1.39 17.48
CA LEU A 55 -4.23 1.76 17.81
C LEU A 55 -5.24 1.02 16.93
N ARG A 56 -4.90 0.80 15.65
CA ARG A 56 -5.69 0.10 14.64
C ARG A 56 -4.78 -0.56 13.62
N THR A 57 -5.29 -1.61 12.96
CA THR A 57 -4.64 -2.23 11.80
C THR A 57 -5.32 -1.75 10.51
N VAL A 58 -4.56 -1.68 9.42
CA VAL A 58 -5.06 -1.28 8.10
C VAL A 58 -4.77 -2.41 7.11
N GLY A 59 -5.80 -2.84 6.39
CA GLY A 59 -5.69 -3.81 5.31
C GLY A 59 -5.52 -3.16 3.93
N PHE A 60 -4.77 -3.81 3.05
CA PHE A 60 -4.54 -3.37 1.68
C PHE A 60 -5.27 -4.29 0.69
N PHE A 61 -6.35 -3.78 0.10
CA PHE A 61 -7.14 -4.50 -0.90
C PHE A 61 -6.93 -3.88 -2.29
N GLN A 62 -6.18 -4.58 -3.13
CA GLN A 62 -5.74 -4.13 -4.44
C GLN A 62 -6.60 -4.74 -5.55
N ILE A 63 -7.08 -3.89 -6.46
CA ILE A 63 -7.79 -4.32 -7.67
C ILE A 63 -6.92 -3.94 -8.88
N GLY A 64 -6.46 -4.95 -9.61
CA GLY A 64 -5.49 -4.80 -10.70
C GLY A 64 -4.05 -4.72 -10.22
N GLY A 65 -3.21 -4.05 -11.00
CA GLY A 65 -1.76 -3.93 -10.78
C GLY A 65 -1.21 -2.55 -11.09
N GLY A 66 0.11 -2.49 -11.27
CA GLY A 66 0.84 -1.28 -11.62
C GLY A 66 0.88 -0.24 -10.51
N ILE A 67 1.06 1.03 -10.91
CA ILE A 67 1.32 2.13 -9.99
C ILE A 67 0.21 2.33 -8.94
N ALA A 68 -1.04 1.96 -9.27
CA ALA A 68 -2.17 2.08 -8.35
C ALA A 68 -2.03 1.17 -7.12
N GLY A 69 -1.34 0.02 -7.24
CA GLY A 69 -1.02 -0.86 -6.13
C GLY A 69 0.38 -0.65 -5.57
N ASP A 70 1.36 -0.49 -6.45
CA ASP A 70 2.77 -0.41 -6.09
C ASP A 70 3.10 0.86 -5.30
N PHE A 71 2.49 1.99 -5.66
CA PHE A 71 2.77 3.24 -4.96
C PHE A 71 2.23 3.22 -3.53
N PRO A 72 0.94 2.90 -3.29
CA PRO A 72 0.41 2.90 -1.92
C PRO A 72 1.04 1.85 -1.01
N ILE A 73 1.31 0.63 -1.51
CA ILE A 73 1.85 -0.44 -0.65
C ILE A 73 3.27 -0.14 -0.16
N CYS A 74 4.02 0.69 -0.88
CA CYS A 74 5.37 1.12 -0.53
C CYS A 74 5.42 2.16 0.60
N VAL A 75 4.28 2.67 1.09
CA VAL A 75 4.24 3.60 2.23
C VAL A 75 4.88 3.01 3.48
N VAL A 76 4.54 1.77 3.83
CA VAL A 76 5.08 1.12 5.03
C VAL A 76 6.61 0.91 4.94
N PRO A 77 7.16 0.32 3.85
CA PRO A 77 8.60 0.25 3.65
C PRO A 77 9.29 1.62 3.63
N MET A 78 8.67 2.65 3.05
CA MET A 78 9.27 3.99 3.02
C MET A 78 9.38 4.59 4.43
N ILE A 79 8.36 4.43 5.28
CA ILE A 79 8.42 4.88 6.67
C ILE A 79 9.49 4.09 7.46
N HIS A 80 9.54 2.77 7.29
CA HIS A 80 10.47 1.89 8.01
C HIS A 80 11.92 1.99 7.55
N GLN A 81 12.17 1.85 6.26
CA GLN A 81 13.51 1.64 5.70
C GLN A 81 14.14 2.97 5.29
N ASP A 82 13.36 3.84 4.64
CA ASP A 82 13.90 5.11 4.15
C ASP A 82 13.92 6.17 5.26
N LEU A 83 12.81 6.31 6.00
CA LEU A 83 12.69 7.29 7.09
C LEU A 83 13.14 6.77 8.46
N LYS A 84 13.41 5.46 8.60
CA LYS A 84 13.81 4.81 9.86
C LYS A 84 12.87 5.12 11.02
N ARG A 85 11.57 5.19 10.74
CA ARG A 85 10.53 5.49 11.72
C ARG A 85 9.70 4.24 11.98
N PRO A 86 9.31 3.99 13.24
CA PRO A 86 8.52 2.81 13.56
C PRO A 86 7.06 3.00 13.09
N CYS A 87 6.52 2.06 12.33
CA CYS A 87 5.08 1.96 12.11
C CYS A 87 4.61 0.49 12.05
N PRO A 88 3.30 0.21 12.08
CA PRO A 88 2.83 -1.17 11.90
C PRO A 88 2.92 -1.61 10.44
N PHE A 89 3.10 -2.91 10.20
CA PHE A 89 2.88 -3.51 8.88
C PHE A 89 1.42 -3.43 8.45
N TRP A 90 1.16 -3.59 7.14
CA TRP A 90 -0.20 -3.79 6.65
C TRP A 90 -0.78 -5.05 7.31
N GLY A 91 -1.96 -4.95 7.92
CA GLY A 91 -2.57 -6.05 8.68
C GLY A 91 -3.33 -7.09 7.83
N TYR A 92 -3.45 -6.85 6.53
CA TYR A 92 -4.09 -7.73 5.56
C TYR A 92 -3.64 -7.35 4.15
N PHE A 93 -3.47 -8.32 3.26
CA PHE A 93 -3.26 -8.05 1.84
C PHE A 93 -4.16 -8.93 0.98
N CYS A 94 -4.88 -8.32 0.05
CA CYS A 94 -5.52 -9.04 -1.04
C CYS A 94 -5.29 -8.34 -2.35
N GLN A 95 -5.04 -9.12 -3.40
CA GLN A 95 -4.93 -8.60 -4.75
C GLN A 95 -5.79 -9.41 -5.71
N ILE A 96 -6.59 -8.73 -6.52
CA ILE A 96 -7.23 -9.31 -7.71
C ILE A 96 -6.43 -8.87 -8.93
N SER A 97 -5.93 -9.81 -9.73
CA SER A 97 -5.15 -9.52 -10.93
C SER A 97 -5.40 -10.60 -11.98
N ASP A 98 -5.46 -10.23 -13.26
CA ASP A 98 -5.54 -11.15 -14.39
C ASP A 98 -4.16 -11.61 -14.89
N SER A 99 -3.09 -10.98 -14.37
CA SER A 99 -1.71 -11.33 -14.70
C SER A 99 -1.29 -12.58 -13.93
N THR A 100 -0.90 -13.63 -14.64
CA THR A 100 -0.22 -14.77 -14.04
C THR A 100 1.08 -14.29 -13.39
N THR A 101 1.42 -14.83 -12.23
CA THR A 101 2.67 -14.58 -11.51
C THR A 101 3.89 -15.05 -12.31
N SER A 102 4.22 -14.31 -13.38
CA SER A 102 5.40 -14.51 -14.21
C SER A 102 6.56 -13.74 -13.59
N TYR A 103 7.59 -14.49 -13.18
CA TYR A 103 8.90 -14.06 -12.67
C TYR A 103 9.21 -12.56 -12.85
N GLY A 104 9.08 -11.77 -11.78
CA GLY A 104 9.67 -10.43 -11.68
C GLY A 104 8.76 -9.21 -11.94
N SER A 105 7.45 -9.36 -11.95
CA SER A 105 6.53 -8.20 -11.90
C SER A 105 6.35 -7.73 -10.45
N TYR A 106 6.59 -6.43 -10.16
CA TYR A 106 6.28 -5.80 -8.85
C TYR A 106 4.82 -6.06 -8.41
N SER A 107 3.90 -6.16 -9.38
CA SER A 107 2.48 -6.40 -9.18
C SER A 107 2.11 -7.90 -9.06
N GLY A 108 3.06 -8.82 -9.24
CA GLY A 108 2.87 -10.28 -9.10
C GLY A 108 3.87 -10.92 -8.14
N ALA A 109 4.51 -10.11 -7.29
CA ALA A 109 5.52 -10.56 -6.33
C ALA A 109 4.95 -11.67 -5.45
N ILE A 110 5.68 -12.80 -5.39
CA ILE A 110 5.33 -13.95 -4.56
C ILE A 110 5.21 -13.53 -3.08
N PRO A 111 4.36 -14.19 -2.27
CA PRO A 111 4.13 -13.81 -0.86
C PRO A 111 5.40 -13.59 -0.03
N SER A 112 6.44 -14.41 -0.24
CA SER A 112 7.74 -14.30 0.42
C SER A 112 8.53 -13.03 0.07
N GLU A 113 8.35 -12.51 -1.14
CA GLU A 113 8.95 -11.25 -1.57
C GLU A 113 8.35 -10.08 -0.79
N LYS A 114 7.02 -10.05 -0.59
CA LYS A 114 6.33 -8.97 0.17
C LYS A 114 6.69 -8.96 1.67
N ILE A 115 7.01 -10.12 2.25
CA ILE A 115 7.54 -10.22 3.63
C ILE A 115 8.98 -9.69 3.68
N THR A 116 9.83 -10.11 2.73
CA THR A 116 11.24 -9.68 2.68
C THR A 116 11.38 -8.17 2.49
N TRP A 117 10.47 -7.54 1.75
CA TRP A 117 10.44 -6.07 1.57
C TRP A 117 9.86 -5.30 2.77
N GLY A 118 9.47 -5.97 3.86
CA GLY A 118 8.89 -5.31 5.03
C GLY A 118 7.54 -4.64 4.73
N LYS A 119 6.78 -5.16 3.76
CA LYS A 119 5.40 -4.70 3.50
C LYS A 119 4.43 -5.39 4.46
N LEU A 120 4.64 -6.67 4.70
CA LEU A 120 3.75 -7.56 5.43
C LEU A 120 4.55 -8.35 6.46
N ASP A 121 3.93 -8.65 7.60
CA ASP A 121 4.47 -9.63 8.54
C ASP A 121 4.34 -11.06 7.99
N VAL A 122 5.13 -12.00 8.50
CA VAL A 122 5.03 -13.43 8.17
C VAL A 122 3.64 -14.00 8.48
N ASP A 123 3.01 -13.47 9.53
CA ASP A 123 1.68 -13.89 9.98
C ASP A 123 0.54 -13.09 9.33
N THR A 124 0.86 -12.10 8.48
CA THR A 124 -0.17 -11.27 7.84
C THR A 124 -0.98 -12.09 6.83
N PRO A 125 -2.33 -12.14 6.95
CA PRO A 125 -3.16 -12.84 5.98
C PRO A 125 -3.02 -12.22 4.59
N MET A 126 -2.64 -13.03 3.61
CA MET A 126 -2.38 -12.62 2.24
C MET A 126 -3.05 -13.53 1.23
N PHE A 127 -3.77 -12.93 0.28
CA PHE A 127 -4.50 -13.64 -0.78
C PHE A 127 -4.26 -13.00 -2.14
N VAL A 128 -3.98 -13.81 -3.16
CA VAL A 128 -3.90 -13.35 -4.56
C VAL A 128 -4.96 -14.11 -5.35
N ILE A 129 -5.85 -13.38 -6.01
CA ILE A 129 -6.92 -13.92 -6.83
C ILE A 129 -6.56 -13.65 -8.29
N GLU A 130 -6.19 -14.72 -8.99
CA GLU A 130 -5.88 -14.68 -10.42
C GLU A 130 -7.19 -14.72 -11.24
N SER A 131 -7.81 -13.56 -11.44
CA SER A 131 -9.07 -13.42 -12.18
C SER A 131 -9.35 -11.97 -12.61
N ASP A 132 -10.33 -11.80 -13.50
CA ASP A 132 -10.80 -10.47 -13.90
C ASP A 132 -11.52 -9.78 -12.72
N ALA A 133 -11.03 -8.59 -12.39
CA ALA A 133 -11.58 -7.74 -11.33
C ALA A 133 -13.07 -7.43 -11.50
N THR A 134 -13.54 -7.28 -12.74
CA THR A 134 -14.94 -6.97 -13.06
C THR A 134 -15.89 -8.12 -12.72
N ILE A 135 -15.37 -9.34 -12.59
CA ILE A 135 -16.13 -10.53 -12.18
C ILE A 135 -16.04 -10.69 -10.67
N VAL A 136 -14.83 -10.69 -10.11
CA VAL A 136 -14.61 -11.11 -8.71
C VAL A 136 -14.89 -9.98 -7.72
N ALA A 137 -14.49 -8.74 -7.99
CA ALA A 137 -14.65 -7.66 -7.02
C ALA A 137 -16.11 -7.42 -6.62
N PRO A 138 -17.10 -7.40 -7.56
CA PRO A 138 -18.50 -7.29 -7.19
C PRO A 138 -19.01 -8.44 -6.31
N LEU A 139 -18.54 -9.67 -6.55
CA LEU A 139 -18.94 -10.83 -5.75
C LEU A 139 -18.40 -10.76 -4.31
N ILE A 140 -17.14 -10.33 -4.14
CA ILE A 140 -16.55 -10.11 -2.81
C ILE A 140 -17.31 -9.01 -2.08
N PHE A 141 -17.60 -7.89 -2.75
CA PHE A 141 -18.32 -6.79 -2.12
C PHE A 141 -19.75 -7.17 -1.75
N ALA A 142 -20.46 -7.93 -2.61
CA ALA A 142 -21.78 -8.45 -2.27
C ALA A 142 -21.74 -9.34 -1.03
N ALA A 143 -20.75 -10.24 -0.94
CA ALA A 143 -20.60 -11.15 0.19
C ALA A 143 -20.19 -10.47 1.50
N LEU A 144 -19.44 -9.36 1.44
CA LEU A 144 -18.95 -8.65 2.64
C LEU A 144 -19.89 -7.53 3.10
N LEU A 145 -20.64 -6.92 2.19
CA LEU A 145 -21.50 -5.77 2.46
C LEU A 145 -23.00 -6.13 2.54
N ASP A 146 -23.33 -7.43 2.52
CA ASP A 146 -24.70 -7.97 2.54
C ASP A 146 -25.60 -7.33 1.45
N TRP A 147 -25.11 -7.31 0.20
CA TRP A 147 -25.78 -6.73 -0.96
C TRP A 147 -26.51 -7.76 -1.83
#